data_AF-A0AA88QK34-F1
#
_entry.id   AF-A0AA88QK34-F1
#
_cell.length_a   1.000
_cell.length_b   1.000
_cell.length_c   1.000
_cell.angle_alpha   90.00
_cell.angle_beta   90.00
_cell.angle_gamma   90.00
#
_symmetry.space_group_name_H-M   'P 1'
#
loop_
_entity.id
_entity.type
_entity.pdbx_description
1 polymer ?
#
loop_
_entity_poly.entity_id
_entity_poly.type
_entity_poly.pdbx_seq_one_letter_code
_entity_poly.pdbx_strand_id
1 'polypeptide(L)'
;MSLAESTIPGERALQQKEWLKHNSEPFTQVQSYMKDTVLCRANWIRANSSKDILELLTEYPHLTSPGMIAQDFQVLHGEAAPKLFETWIPEYAEKVLYLAKQDNKLPSLSVEDMTLDAKGELALTLLPTMTWHSIEESRTAFIHQMPVGTNMVEYLLQSKPFLSVLALGEPQQCASQAFVILAVQALPQEHTASGS
;
A
#
# COMPACT_ATOMS: atom_id res chain seq x y z
N MET A 1 14.98 -11.63 -13.04
CA MET A 1 13.54 -11.98 -13.01
C MET A 1 13.00 -11.85 -14.42
N SER A 2 12.52 -12.93 -15.04
CA SER A 2 11.80 -12.82 -16.30
C SER A 2 10.41 -12.22 -16.02
N LEU A 3 9.99 -11.26 -16.83
CA LEU A 3 8.64 -10.73 -16.77
C LEU A 3 7.66 -11.80 -17.26
N ALA A 4 6.45 -11.84 -16.69
CA ALA A 4 5.38 -12.69 -17.20
C ALA A 4 5.06 -12.32 -18.66
N GLU A 5 4.80 -13.32 -19.50
CA GLU A 5 4.38 -13.14 -20.89
C GLU A 5 2.86 -12.95 -20.98
N SER A 6 2.42 -12.20 -22.00
CA SER A 6 1.00 -11.92 -22.19
C SER A 6 0.26 -13.17 -22.63
N THR A 7 -0.88 -13.44 -22.00
CA THR A 7 -1.75 -14.56 -22.33
C THR A 7 -2.67 -14.28 -23.52
N ILE A 8 -2.72 -13.03 -24.01
CA ILE A 8 -3.61 -12.60 -25.10
C ILE A 8 -2.93 -11.64 -26.09
N PRO A 9 -3.44 -11.53 -27.33
CA PRO A 9 -2.94 -10.54 -28.29
C PRO A 9 -3.12 -9.10 -27.83
N GLY A 10 -2.19 -8.21 -28.19
CA GLY A 10 -2.21 -6.80 -27.75
C GLY A 10 -3.47 -6.03 -28.15
N GLU A 11 -4.02 -6.28 -29.34
CA GLU A 11 -5.29 -5.66 -29.77
C GLU A 11 -6.46 -6.05 -28.86
N ARG A 12 -6.55 -7.33 -28.49
CA ARG A 12 -7.58 -7.81 -27.55
C ARG A 12 -7.41 -7.18 -26.17
N ALA A 13 -6.17 -7.00 -25.71
CA ALA A 13 -5.89 -6.37 -24.44
C ALA A 13 -6.33 -4.90 -24.43
N LEU A 14 -6.14 -4.18 -25.55
CA LEU A 14 -6.64 -2.80 -25.71
C LEU A 14 -8.18 -2.75 -25.69
N GLN A 15 -8.85 -3.66 -26.40
CA GLN A 15 -10.32 -3.73 -26.40
C GLN A 15 -10.88 -4.00 -24.99
N GLN A 16 -10.29 -4.95 -24.26
CA GLN A 16 -10.70 -5.26 -22.89
C GLN A 16 -10.42 -4.10 -21.93
N LYS A 17 -9.27 -3.42 -22.07
CA LYS A 17 -8.95 -2.22 -21.29
C LYS A 17 -9.99 -1.12 -21.52
N GLU A 18 -10.33 -0.82 -22.77
CA GLU A 18 -11.34 0.21 -23.07
C GLU A 18 -12.73 -0.21 -22.57
N TRP A 19 -13.07 -1.50 -22.63
CA TRP A 19 -14.30 -1.99 -22.01
C TRP A 19 -14.31 -1.76 -20.48
N LEU A 20 -13.21 -2.05 -19.78
CA LEU A 20 -13.07 -1.87 -18.34
C LEU A 20 -13.22 -0.41 -17.89
N LYS A 21 -12.95 0.57 -18.75
CA LYS A 21 -13.17 1.99 -18.43
C LYS A 21 -14.63 2.38 -18.28
N HIS A 22 -15.53 1.65 -18.95
CA HIS A 22 -16.93 2.02 -19.06
C HIS A 22 -17.90 1.02 -18.44
N ASN A 23 -17.40 -0.10 -17.92
CA ASN A 23 -18.22 -1.18 -17.40
C ASN A 23 -17.69 -1.69 -16.06
N SER A 24 -18.60 -1.91 -15.11
CA SER A 24 -18.29 -2.43 -13.77
C SER A 24 -18.96 -3.78 -13.48
N GLU A 25 -19.78 -4.28 -14.40
CA GLU A 25 -20.53 -5.52 -14.26
C GLU A 25 -20.58 -6.29 -15.60
N PRO A 26 -20.64 -7.63 -15.58
CA PRO A 26 -20.62 -8.49 -14.39
C PRO A 26 -19.23 -8.57 -13.76
N PHE A 27 -19.14 -8.65 -12.43
CA PHE A 27 -17.86 -8.74 -11.70
C PHE A 27 -16.92 -9.85 -12.22
N THR A 28 -17.46 -11.00 -12.63
CA THR A 28 -16.68 -12.12 -13.19
C THR A 28 -15.97 -11.74 -14.49
N GLN A 29 -16.61 -10.92 -15.33
CA GLN A 29 -16.00 -10.42 -16.56
C GLN A 29 -14.97 -9.33 -16.26
N VAL A 30 -15.25 -8.45 -15.29
CA VAL A 30 -14.27 -7.46 -14.81
C VAL A 30 -13.01 -8.16 -14.31
N GLN A 31 -13.11 -9.17 -13.44
CA GLN A 31 -11.96 -9.95 -12.96
C GLN A 31 -11.16 -10.57 -14.10
N SER A 32 -11.85 -11.22 -15.03
CA SER A 32 -11.22 -11.86 -16.20
C SER A 32 -10.44 -10.85 -17.05
N TYR A 33 -11.07 -9.73 -17.40
CA TYR A 33 -10.41 -8.70 -18.22
C TYR A 33 -9.31 -7.97 -17.46
N MET A 34 -9.46 -7.78 -16.14
CA MET A 34 -8.39 -7.23 -15.30
C MET A 34 -7.15 -8.13 -15.33
N LYS A 35 -7.34 -9.46 -15.32
CA LYS A 35 -6.25 -10.43 -15.39
C LYS A 35 -5.56 -10.40 -16.75
N ASP A 36 -6.34 -10.41 -17.83
CA ASP A 36 -5.83 -10.39 -19.20
C ASP A 36 -5.02 -9.12 -19.51
N THR A 37 -5.41 -7.99 -18.90
CA THR A 37 -4.81 -6.66 -19.17
C THR A 37 -3.68 -6.27 -18.22
N VAL A 38 -3.26 -7.14 -17.30
CA VAL A 38 -2.26 -6.84 -16.27
C VAL A 38 -0.93 -6.30 -16.83
N LEU A 39 -0.42 -6.87 -17.91
CA LEU A 39 0.85 -6.41 -18.49
C LEU A 39 0.69 -5.04 -19.17
N CYS A 40 -0.44 -4.79 -19.83
CA CYS A 40 -0.74 -3.48 -20.41
C CYS A 40 -0.77 -2.41 -19.32
N ARG A 41 -1.45 -2.70 -18.21
CA ARG A 41 -1.54 -1.81 -17.06
C ARG A 41 -0.19 -1.60 -16.38
N ALA A 42 0.55 -2.67 -16.09
CA ALA A 42 1.87 -2.58 -15.46
C ALA A 42 2.86 -1.78 -16.31
N ASN A 43 2.87 -1.99 -17.64
CA ASN A 43 3.74 -1.24 -18.55
C ASN A 43 3.32 0.23 -18.64
N TRP A 44 2.02 0.52 -18.69
CA TRP A 44 1.53 1.89 -18.69
C TRP A 44 1.91 2.62 -17.40
N ILE A 45 1.71 2.00 -16.23
CA ILE A 45 2.08 2.58 -14.92
C ILE A 45 3.57 2.91 -14.87
N ARG A 46 4.44 1.98 -15.31
CA ARG A 46 5.89 2.22 -15.34
C ARG A 46 6.28 3.33 -16.32
N ALA A 47 5.64 3.40 -17.48
CA ALA A 47 5.91 4.42 -18.49
C ALA A 47 5.35 5.81 -18.11
N ASN A 48 4.38 5.86 -17.19
CA ASN A 48 3.67 7.08 -16.79
C ASN A 48 3.86 7.36 -15.29
N SER A 49 5.06 7.17 -14.76
CA SER A 49 5.36 7.30 -13.31
C SER A 49 5.15 8.70 -12.74
N SER A 50 5.00 9.72 -13.59
CA SER A 50 4.70 11.11 -13.19
C SER A 50 3.20 11.38 -13.00
N LYS A 51 2.32 10.43 -13.38
CA LYS A 51 0.87 10.56 -13.24
C LYS A 51 0.46 10.37 -11.79
N ASP A 52 -0.52 11.17 -11.36
CA ASP A 52 -1.05 11.01 -10.01
C ASP A 52 -2.06 9.85 -9.91
N ILE A 53 -2.51 9.58 -8.69
CA ILE A 53 -3.46 8.48 -8.42
C ILE A 53 -4.81 8.69 -9.11
N LEU A 54 -5.26 9.93 -9.30
CA LEU A 54 -6.55 10.24 -9.92
C LEU A 54 -6.47 9.97 -11.42
N GLU A 55 -5.39 10.38 -12.07
CA GLU A 55 -5.12 10.06 -13.47
C GLU A 55 -4.99 8.54 -13.67
N LEU A 56 -4.33 7.84 -12.73
CA LEU A 56 -4.23 6.39 -12.75
C LEU A 56 -5.59 5.70 -12.66
N LEU A 57 -6.43 6.10 -11.71
CA LEU A 57 -7.76 5.52 -11.52
C LEU A 57 -8.74 5.95 -12.61
N THR A 58 -8.51 7.08 -13.28
CA THR A 58 -9.26 7.43 -14.50
C THR A 58 -8.93 6.46 -15.63
N GLU A 59 -7.67 6.08 -15.77
CA GLU A 59 -7.23 5.16 -16.83
C GLU A 59 -7.53 3.68 -16.49
N TYR A 60 -7.47 3.31 -15.22
CA TYR A 60 -7.69 1.95 -14.69
C TYR A 60 -8.61 1.98 -13.46
N PRO A 61 -9.92 2.19 -13.65
CA PRO A 61 -10.86 2.41 -12.55
C PRO A 61 -11.02 1.23 -11.59
N HIS A 62 -10.77 0.01 -12.07
CA HIS A 62 -10.90 -1.20 -11.27
C HIS A 62 -9.61 -1.59 -10.53
N LEU A 63 -8.54 -0.80 -10.62
CA LEU A 63 -7.26 -1.16 -9.98
C LEU A 63 -7.42 -1.36 -8.47
N THR A 64 -8.26 -0.54 -7.82
CA THR A 64 -8.51 -0.60 -6.37
C THR A 64 -9.74 -1.41 -6.00
N SER A 65 -10.39 -2.09 -6.96
CA SER A 65 -11.46 -3.02 -6.66
C SER A 65 -10.91 -4.22 -5.85
N PRO A 66 -11.72 -4.81 -4.96
CA PRO A 66 -11.27 -5.90 -4.10
C PRO A 66 -10.59 -7.04 -4.88
N GLY A 67 -9.36 -7.38 -4.48
CA GLY A 67 -8.57 -8.47 -5.05
C GLY A 67 -7.82 -8.15 -6.36
N MET A 68 -8.02 -6.99 -6.99
CA MET A 68 -7.37 -6.70 -8.29
C MET A 68 -5.86 -6.46 -8.17
N ILE A 69 -5.42 -5.72 -7.15
CA ILE A 69 -3.98 -5.53 -6.87
C ILE A 69 -3.30 -6.87 -6.57
N ALA A 70 -3.94 -7.71 -5.75
CA ALA A 70 -3.42 -9.04 -5.42
C ALA A 70 -3.30 -9.92 -6.67
N GLN A 71 -4.31 -9.89 -7.54
CA GLN A 71 -4.28 -10.60 -8.82
C GLN A 71 -3.13 -10.11 -9.71
N ASP A 72 -2.93 -8.80 -9.81
CA ASP A 72 -1.84 -8.22 -10.60
C ASP A 72 -0.49 -8.66 -10.07
N PHE A 73 -0.32 -8.59 -8.76
CA PHE A 73 0.90 -9.01 -8.08
C PHE A 73 1.17 -10.50 -8.31
N GLN A 74 0.13 -11.33 -8.27
CA GLN A 74 0.22 -12.75 -8.58
C GLN A 74 0.72 -13.04 -9.99
N VAL A 75 0.22 -12.31 -10.99
CA VAL A 75 0.66 -12.50 -12.39
C VAL A 75 2.07 -11.97 -12.60
N LEU A 76 2.41 -10.81 -12.02
CA LEU A 76 3.70 -10.14 -12.26
C LEU A 76 4.86 -10.76 -11.48
N HIS A 77 4.59 -11.29 -10.28
CA HIS A 77 5.63 -11.69 -9.34
C HIS A 77 5.57 -13.16 -8.93
N GLY A 78 4.60 -13.94 -9.42
CA GLY A 78 4.58 -15.40 -9.35
C GLY A 78 4.81 -15.93 -7.94
N GLU A 79 5.97 -16.57 -7.72
CA GLU A 79 6.38 -17.15 -6.44
C GLU A 79 6.56 -16.13 -5.32
N ALA A 80 6.81 -14.86 -5.63
CA ALA A 80 6.90 -13.81 -4.63
C ALA A 80 5.52 -13.24 -4.24
N ALA A 81 4.45 -13.61 -4.93
CA ALA A 81 3.13 -13.07 -4.67
C ALA A 81 2.56 -13.35 -3.27
N PRO A 82 2.78 -14.53 -2.66
CA PRO A 82 2.39 -14.78 -1.28
C PRO A 82 2.97 -13.78 -0.28
N LYS A 83 4.13 -13.17 -0.60
CA LYS A 83 4.76 -12.15 0.25
C LYS A 83 3.93 -10.89 0.42
N LEU A 84 2.97 -10.63 -0.46
CA LEU A 84 2.02 -9.52 -0.29
C LEU A 84 1.11 -9.72 0.93
N PHE A 85 0.91 -10.97 1.35
CA PHE A 85 0.04 -11.35 2.47
C PHE A 85 0.82 -11.71 3.73
N GLU A 86 2.15 -11.69 3.67
CA GLU A 86 3.01 -11.84 4.84
C GLU A 86 2.67 -10.73 5.85
N THR A 87 2.58 -11.12 7.12
CA THR A 87 2.09 -10.21 8.16
C THR A 87 3.21 -9.29 8.62
N TRP A 88 2.89 -8.00 8.76
CA TRP A 88 3.84 -7.00 9.31
C TRP A 88 4.47 -7.50 10.62
N ILE A 89 3.64 -8.06 11.49
CA ILE A 89 4.02 -8.75 12.72
C ILE A 89 3.81 -10.25 12.51
N PRO A 90 4.79 -11.13 12.82
CA PRO A 90 6.11 -10.82 13.34
C PRO A 90 7.18 -10.58 12.25
N GLU A 91 6.90 -10.89 10.99
CA GLU A 91 7.93 -11.22 9.99
C GLU A 91 8.76 -10.02 9.50
N TYR A 92 8.13 -8.85 9.33
CA TYR A 92 8.82 -7.64 8.86
C TYR A 92 9.26 -6.74 10.01
N ALA A 93 8.45 -6.63 11.06
CA ALA A 93 8.77 -5.87 12.25
C ALA A 93 10.09 -6.35 12.87
N GLU A 94 10.31 -7.66 12.98
CA GLU A 94 11.56 -8.22 13.51
C GLU A 94 12.79 -7.88 12.67
N LYS A 95 12.67 -7.87 11.33
CA LYS A 95 13.76 -7.47 10.43
C LYS A 95 14.15 -6.01 10.64
N VAL A 96 13.16 -5.13 10.77
CA VAL A 96 13.40 -3.70 11.02
C VAL A 96 14.06 -3.50 12.38
N LEU A 97 13.59 -4.18 13.42
CA LEU A 97 14.19 -4.12 14.76
C LEU A 97 15.62 -4.67 14.77
N TYR A 98 15.88 -5.75 14.03
CA TYR A 98 17.21 -6.31 13.87
C TYR A 98 18.17 -5.32 13.20
N LEU A 99 17.76 -4.70 12.09
CA LEU A 99 18.55 -3.69 11.40
C LEU A 99 18.78 -2.46 12.29
N ALA A 100 17.75 -2.00 13.00
CA ALA A 100 17.88 -0.89 13.94
C ALA A 100 18.83 -1.20 15.10
N LYS A 101 18.89 -2.46 15.55
CA LYS A 101 19.87 -2.93 16.55
C LYS A 101 21.29 -2.84 16.02
N GLN A 102 21.53 -3.27 14.77
CA GLN A 102 22.84 -3.18 14.12
C GLN A 102 23.30 -1.72 13.98
N ASP A 103 22.38 -0.81 13.69
CA ASP A 103 22.65 0.62 13.54
C ASP A 103 22.70 1.42 14.85
N ASN A 104 22.54 0.78 16.02
CA ASN A 104 22.40 1.44 17.33
C ASN A 104 21.26 2.49 17.39
N LYS A 105 20.18 2.25 16.65
CA LYS A 105 18.99 3.12 16.58
C LYS A 105 17.84 2.65 17.48
N LEU A 106 18.01 1.54 18.19
CA LEU A 106 17.01 1.08 19.15
C LEU A 106 16.97 2.00 20.39
N PRO A 107 15.78 2.28 20.93
CA PRO A 107 15.66 2.91 22.25
C PRO A 107 16.30 2.01 23.32
N SER A 108 16.70 2.59 24.45
CA SER A 108 17.29 1.85 25.58
C SER A 108 16.34 0.85 26.26
N LEU A 109 15.09 0.75 25.80
CA LEU A 109 14.14 -0.26 26.26
C LEU A 109 14.52 -1.64 25.73
N SER A 110 14.34 -2.66 26.58
CA SER A 110 14.46 -4.07 26.20
C SER A 110 13.35 -4.40 25.19
N VAL A 111 13.73 -4.53 23.92
CA VAL A 111 12.83 -4.94 22.83
C VAL A 111 12.32 -6.36 23.09
N GLU A 112 13.14 -7.17 23.74
CA GLU A 112 12.87 -8.57 24.07
C GLU A 112 11.62 -8.73 24.96
N ASP A 113 11.34 -7.76 25.85
CA ASP A 113 10.22 -7.77 26.80
C ASP A 113 8.92 -7.16 26.25
N MET A 114 8.94 -6.60 25.05
CA MET A 114 7.77 -5.96 24.44
C MET A 114 6.78 -6.99 23.88
N THR A 115 5.48 -6.65 23.91
CA THR A 115 4.43 -7.42 23.20
C THR A 115 4.67 -7.39 21.69
N LEU A 116 4.11 -8.35 20.96
CA LEU A 116 4.21 -8.40 19.50
C LEU A 116 3.68 -7.11 18.83
N ASP A 117 2.57 -6.57 19.33
CA ASP A 117 1.98 -5.32 18.83
C ASP A 117 2.92 -4.13 19.06
N ALA A 118 3.49 -4.00 20.27
CA ALA A 118 4.41 -2.92 20.59
C ALA A 118 5.73 -3.02 19.79
N LYS A 119 6.18 -4.24 19.47
CA LYS A 119 7.31 -4.47 18.54
C LYS A 119 6.97 -4.00 17.13
N GLY A 120 5.77 -4.33 16.65
CA GLY A 120 5.28 -3.90 15.35
C GLY A 120 5.21 -2.38 15.21
N GLU A 121 4.70 -1.70 16.23
CA GLU A 121 4.64 -0.24 16.27
C GLU A 121 6.02 0.40 16.34
N LEU A 122 6.90 -0.09 17.22
CA LEU A 122 8.28 0.39 17.31
C LEU A 122 8.98 0.23 15.96
N ALA A 123 8.82 -0.91 15.30
CA ALA A 123 9.35 -1.13 13.96
C ALA A 123 8.80 -0.11 12.94
N LEU A 124 7.52 0.25 12.98
CA LEU A 124 6.95 1.26 12.08
C LEU A 124 7.58 2.63 12.31
N THR A 125 7.84 3.00 13.57
CA THR A 125 8.51 4.28 13.87
C THR A 125 9.98 4.32 13.42
N LEU A 126 10.65 3.17 13.40
CA LEU A 126 12.05 3.04 13.01
C LEU A 126 12.23 2.88 11.50
N LEU A 127 11.24 2.33 10.80
CA LEU A 127 11.30 2.04 9.36
C LEU A 127 11.78 3.24 8.52
N PRO A 128 11.32 4.49 8.72
CA PRO A 128 11.82 5.64 7.97
C PRO A 128 13.33 5.85 8.12
N THR A 129 13.88 5.57 9.30
CA THR A 129 15.32 5.72 9.60
C THR A 129 16.20 4.65 8.95
N MET A 130 15.58 3.62 8.35
CA MET A 130 16.24 2.54 7.60
C MET A 130 16.26 2.78 6.09
N THR A 131 15.53 3.78 5.59
CA THR A 131 15.43 4.08 4.16
C THR A 131 16.45 5.13 3.72
N TRP A 132 16.78 5.15 2.42
CA TRP A 132 17.92 5.90 1.85
C TRP A 132 17.63 7.39 1.60
N HIS A 133 16.46 7.89 1.99
CA HIS A 133 16.08 9.30 1.90
C HIS A 133 16.31 10.02 3.23
N SER A 134 16.20 11.36 3.27
CA SER A 134 16.28 12.08 4.54
C SER A 134 15.18 11.60 5.48
N ILE A 135 15.46 11.52 6.80
CA ILE A 135 14.50 11.02 7.80
C ILE A 135 13.15 11.78 7.70
N GLU A 136 13.20 13.06 7.39
CA GLU A 136 12.04 13.94 7.25
C GLU A 136 11.22 13.65 5.97
N GLU A 137 11.88 13.42 4.84
CA GLU A 137 11.22 12.95 3.62
C GLU A 137 10.63 11.55 3.79
N SER A 138 11.37 10.61 4.38
CA SER A 138 10.90 9.24 4.59
C SER A 138 9.71 9.16 5.55
N ARG A 139 9.71 9.99 6.61
CA ARG A 139 8.59 10.06 7.55
C ARG A 139 7.33 10.60 6.89
N THR A 140 7.45 11.64 6.06
CA THR A 140 6.29 12.28 5.40
C THR A 140 5.87 11.63 4.09
N ALA A 141 6.70 10.74 3.51
CA ALA A 141 6.42 10.07 2.25
C ALA A 141 5.41 8.93 2.36
N PHE A 142 5.29 8.27 3.53
CA PHE A 142 4.48 7.05 3.68
C PHE A 142 3.43 7.10 4.79
N ILE A 143 3.76 7.65 5.97
CA ILE A 143 2.84 7.70 7.12
C ILE A 143 2.75 9.14 7.63
N HIS A 144 1.60 9.79 7.41
CA HIS A 144 1.34 11.12 7.96
C HIS A 144 0.73 10.98 9.35
N GLN A 145 1.48 11.39 10.39
CA GLN A 145 0.97 11.44 11.76
C GLN A 145 0.33 12.79 12.04
N MET A 146 -0.93 12.78 12.48
CA MET A 146 -1.69 13.98 12.84
C MET A 146 -2.31 13.81 14.24
N PRO A 147 -2.51 14.91 14.99
CA PRO A 147 -3.11 14.83 16.31
C PRO A 147 -4.57 14.36 16.25
N VAL A 148 -5.03 13.74 17.34
CA VAL A 148 -6.44 13.38 17.52
C VAL A 148 -7.30 14.65 17.48
N GLY A 149 -8.40 14.62 16.72
CA GLY A 149 -9.25 15.79 16.48
C GLY A 149 -8.96 16.54 15.16
N THR A 150 -8.06 16.00 14.32
CA THR A 150 -7.80 16.53 12.98
C THR A 150 -9.09 16.58 12.15
N ASN A 151 -9.38 17.75 11.57
CA ASN A 151 -10.50 17.92 10.64
C ASN A 151 -10.18 17.18 9.33
N MET A 152 -10.79 16.01 9.16
CA MET A 152 -10.58 15.16 8.00
C MET A 152 -10.94 15.83 6.67
N VAL A 153 -11.92 16.73 6.65
CA VAL A 153 -12.33 17.44 5.44
C VAL A 153 -11.25 18.41 4.99
N GLU A 154 -10.73 19.23 5.91
CA GLU A 154 -9.62 20.16 5.63
C GLU A 154 -8.33 19.41 5.30
N TYR A 155 -8.05 18.33 6.02
CA TYR A 155 -6.88 17.49 5.77
C TYR A 155 -6.91 16.93 4.35
N LEU A 156 -8.04 16.36 3.90
CA LEU A 156 -8.16 15.78 2.57
C LEU A 156 -7.97 16.84 1.48
N LEU A 157 -8.48 18.06 1.68
CA LEU A 157 -8.30 19.19 0.75
C LEU A 157 -6.83 19.63 0.60
N GLN A 158 -6.02 19.47 1.64
CA GLN A 158 -4.61 19.86 1.67
C GLN A 158 -3.66 18.68 1.44
N SER A 159 -4.19 17.46 1.44
CA SER A 159 -3.37 16.25 1.36
C SER A 159 -2.76 16.11 -0.03
N LYS A 160 -1.54 15.56 -0.07
CA LYS A 160 -0.88 15.25 -1.35
C LYS A 160 -1.69 14.16 -2.07
N PRO A 161 -1.74 14.17 -3.41
CA PRO A 161 -2.50 13.18 -4.18
C PRO A 161 -1.85 11.77 -4.18
N PHE A 162 -0.93 11.48 -3.27
CA PHE A 162 -0.21 10.22 -3.21
C PHE A 162 -0.78 9.31 -2.12
N LEU A 163 -0.67 8.00 -2.33
CA LEU A 163 -1.05 6.99 -1.33
C LEU A 163 -0.26 7.24 -0.05
N SER A 164 -0.97 7.46 1.05
CA SER A 164 -0.37 7.67 2.37
C SER A 164 -1.23 7.05 3.44
N VAL A 165 -0.59 6.56 4.50
CA VAL A 165 -1.30 6.14 5.72
C VAL A 165 -1.42 7.36 6.63
N LEU A 166 -2.64 7.78 6.95
CA LEU A 166 -2.89 8.77 7.99
C LEU A 166 -3.05 8.04 9.32
N ALA A 167 -2.14 8.30 10.25
CA ALA A 167 -2.23 7.82 11.62
C ALA A 167 -2.64 8.98 12.54
N LEU A 168 -3.74 8.82 13.28
CA LEU A 168 -4.18 9.77 14.29
C LEU A 168 -3.69 9.31 15.67
N GLY A 169 -2.85 10.12 16.33
CA GLY A 169 -2.28 9.78 17.63
C GLY A 169 -1.20 10.76 18.07
N GLU A 170 -0.77 10.63 19.32
CA GLU A 170 0.37 11.38 19.84
C GLU A 170 1.68 10.90 19.17
N PRO A 171 2.60 11.81 18.81
CA PRO A 171 3.91 11.42 18.31
C PRO A 171 4.61 10.49 19.32
N GLN A 172 5.12 9.34 18.85
CA GLN A 172 5.81 8.32 19.67
C GLN A 172 4.90 7.42 20.54
N GLN A 173 3.56 7.50 20.40
CA GLN A 173 2.61 6.56 21.03
C GLN A 173 1.82 5.77 19.97
N CYS A 174 1.07 4.74 20.41
CA CYS A 174 0.17 3.96 19.54
C CYS A 174 -0.78 4.90 18.78
N ALA A 175 -0.93 4.68 17.47
CA ALA A 175 -1.96 5.38 16.70
C ALA A 175 -3.34 4.91 17.19
N SER A 176 -4.19 5.86 17.60
CA SER A 176 -5.56 5.55 18.04
C SER A 176 -6.44 5.13 16.87
N GLN A 177 -6.18 5.68 15.68
CA GLN A 177 -6.87 5.34 14.44
C GLN A 177 -5.91 5.45 13.25
N ALA A 178 -6.10 4.59 12.25
CA ALA A 178 -5.34 4.63 11.00
C ALA A 178 -6.29 4.59 9.79
N PHE A 179 -5.96 5.41 8.78
CA PHE A 179 -6.67 5.49 7.52
C PHE A 179 -5.69 5.33 6.36
N VAL A 180 -6.11 4.63 5.31
CA VAL A 180 -5.43 4.70 4.02
C VAL A 180 -6.03 5.86 3.24
N ILE A 181 -5.21 6.85 2.91
CA ILE A 181 -5.61 7.99 2.09
C ILE A 181 -5.33 7.64 0.63
N LEU A 182 -6.39 7.48 -0.15
CA LEU A 182 -6.36 7.15 -1.57
C LEU A 182 -7.24 8.15 -2.32
N ALA A 183 -6.67 8.88 -3.29
CA ALA A 183 -7.45 9.74 -4.18
C ALA A 183 -8.40 10.72 -3.45
N VAL A 184 -7.92 11.35 -2.36
CA VAL A 184 -8.70 12.29 -1.52
C VAL A 184 -9.82 11.61 -0.73
N GLN A 185 -9.79 10.28 -0.62
CA GLN A 185 -10.69 9.50 0.23
C GLN A 185 -9.91 8.88 1.38
N ALA A 186 -10.48 8.92 2.58
CA ALA A 186 -9.96 8.20 3.73
C ALA A 186 -10.70 6.87 3.88
N LEU A 187 -9.99 5.78 3.65
CA LEU A 187 -10.49 4.43 3.84
C LEU A 187 -10.09 3.97 5.26
N PRO A 188 -11.05 3.75 6.18
CA PRO A 188 -10.73 3.26 7.50
C PRO A 188 -10.12 1.86 7.39
N GLN A 189 -9.16 1.55 8.25
CA GLN A 189 -8.72 0.17 8.41
C GLN A 189 -9.89 -0.63 9.03
N GLU A 190 -10.43 -1.61 8.30
CA GLU A 190 -11.36 -2.55 8.91
C GLU A 190 -10.60 -3.35 9.97
N HIS A 191 -11.00 -3.22 11.23
CA HIS A 191 -10.60 -4.17 12.25
C HIS A 191 -11.22 -5.51 11.86
N THR A 192 -10.45 -6.38 11.19
CA THR A 192 -10.74 -7.80 11.25
C THR A 192 -10.63 -8.17 12.71
N ALA A 193 -11.77 -8.21 13.41
CA ALA A 193 -11.89 -8.97 14.64
C ALA A 193 -11.42 -10.37 14.27
N SER A 194 -10.20 -10.71 14.66
CA SER A 194 -9.72 -12.08 14.67
C SER A 194 -10.77 -12.88 15.43
N GLY A 195 -11.55 -13.66 14.68
CA GLY A 195 -12.53 -14.55 15.24
C GLY A 195 -11.83 -15.47 16.24
N SER A 196 -12.41 -15.48 17.45
CA SER A 196 -12.34 -16.46 18.54
C SER A 196 -11.68 -17.79 18.21
#